data_AF-A0A1E3RU54-F1
#
_entry.id   AF-A0A1E3RU54-F1
#
_cell.length_a   1.000
_cell.length_b   1.000
_cell.length_c   1.000
_cell.angle_alpha   90.00
_cell.angle_beta   90.00
_cell.angle_gamma   90.00
#
_symmetry.space_group_name_H-M   'P 1'
#
loop_
_entity.id
_entity.type
_entity.pdbx_description
1 polymer ?
#
loop_
_entity_poly.entity_id
_entity_poly.type
_entity_poly.pdbx_seq_one_letter_code
_entity_poly.pdbx_strand_id
1 'polypeptide(L)'
;MTKRTWLLTLAGVLLAGVMHLIDSPVAQTAPLIPPTPAEIEYLDQLRRVLPGTGDPVAFNNDAELLAKGRYVCYMRDANELVGYEATLVSAAVAQLAFIYLCPN
;
A
#
# COMPACT_ATOMS: atom_id res chain seq x y z
N MET A 1 -6.39 28.28 43.47
CA MET A 1 -6.04 27.45 44.65
C MET A 1 -7.36 26.92 45.19
N THR A 2 -7.67 25.62 45.16
CA THR A 2 -7.16 24.59 46.09
C THR A 2 -7.44 23.16 45.60
N LYS A 3 -6.39 22.30 45.66
CA LYS A 3 -6.31 20.87 46.07
C LYS A 3 -7.43 19.92 45.57
N ARG A 4 -7.19 19.02 44.62
CA ARG A 4 -6.29 17.83 44.61
C ARG A 4 -6.55 16.88 45.78
N THR A 5 -7.42 15.89 45.57
CA THR A 5 -7.47 14.57 46.25
C THR A 5 -8.61 13.78 45.64
N TRP A 6 -8.32 12.77 44.83
CA TRP A 6 -8.98 11.45 44.75
C TRP A 6 -8.12 10.62 43.80
N LEU A 7 -6.94 10.29 44.33
CA LEU A 7 -6.13 9.14 43.93
C LEU A 7 -6.97 7.87 44.11
N LEU A 8 -6.69 6.86 43.30
CA LEU A 8 -7.03 5.43 43.47
C LEU A 8 -8.39 5.01 42.89
N THR A 9 -8.37 4.60 41.62
CA THR A 9 -8.67 3.23 41.15
C THR A 9 -8.67 3.25 39.62
N LEU A 10 -8.40 2.11 38.98
CA LEU A 10 -8.16 1.93 37.52
C LEU A 10 -6.69 2.00 37.07
N ALA A 11 -5.75 1.78 37.99
CA ALA A 11 -4.52 1.08 37.65
C ALA A 11 -4.86 -0.42 37.63
N GLY A 12 -5.22 -0.98 36.47
CA GLY A 12 -5.60 -2.40 36.44
C GLY A 12 -6.25 -2.93 35.17
N VAL A 13 -5.83 -2.51 33.98
CA VAL A 13 -6.02 -3.33 32.76
C VAL A 13 -4.85 -3.06 31.81
N LEU A 14 -3.66 -3.53 32.18
CA LEU A 14 -2.54 -3.71 31.26
C LEU A 14 -2.18 -5.20 31.34
N LEU A 15 -2.00 -5.86 30.19
CA LEU A 15 -1.65 -7.28 29.97
C LEU A 15 -2.82 -8.21 29.59
N ALA A 16 -3.37 -8.03 28.39
CA ALA A 16 -3.75 -9.15 27.53
C ALA A 16 -4.04 -8.64 26.10
N GLY A 17 -3.31 -9.14 25.12
CA GLY A 17 -3.36 -8.70 23.72
C GLY A 17 -2.08 -7.93 23.42
N VAL A 18 -1.16 -8.41 22.59
CA VAL A 18 -1.37 -9.01 21.28
C VAL A 18 -0.23 -9.99 21.04
N MET A 19 -0.50 -11.29 21.06
CA MET A 19 0.42 -12.32 20.58
C MET A 19 -0.40 -13.35 19.82
N HIS A 20 -0.88 -12.98 18.64
CA HIS A 20 -1.34 -13.90 17.58
C HIS A 20 -1.03 -13.24 16.22
N LEU A 21 0.26 -13.11 15.92
CA LEU A 21 0.75 -12.97 14.54
C LEU A 21 1.53 -14.25 14.23
N ILE A 22 0.82 -15.37 14.22
CA ILE A 22 1.32 -16.63 13.66
C ILE A 22 0.27 -17.10 12.66
N ASP A 23 0.76 -17.37 11.44
CA ASP A 23 0.03 -17.86 10.28
C ASP A 23 -1.04 -16.92 9.72
N SER A 24 -0.60 -15.97 8.90
CA SER A 24 -1.34 -15.79 7.64
C SER A 24 -1.18 -17.09 6.87
N PRO A 25 -2.25 -17.86 6.58
CA PRO A 25 -2.12 -19.01 5.72
C PRO A 25 -1.54 -18.50 4.40
N VAL A 26 -0.37 -19.02 4.02
CA VAL A 26 0.08 -18.91 2.64
C VAL A 26 -1.04 -19.52 1.83
N ALA A 27 -1.83 -18.67 1.17
CA ALA A 27 -2.91 -19.11 0.32
C ALA A 27 -2.28 -20.05 -0.70
N GLN A 28 -2.52 -21.35 -0.52
CA GLN A 28 -2.03 -22.38 -1.42
C GLN A 28 -2.65 -22.03 -2.77
N THR A 29 -1.84 -21.48 -3.67
CA THR A 29 -2.28 -21.16 -5.01
C THR A 29 -2.75 -22.47 -5.62
N ALA A 30 -4.04 -22.56 -5.95
CA ALA A 30 -4.57 -23.69 -6.70
C ALA A 30 -3.63 -23.97 -7.88
N PRO A 31 -3.40 -25.24 -8.26
CA PRO A 31 -2.54 -25.59 -9.39
C PRO A 31 -2.91 -24.70 -10.56
N LEU A 32 -1.92 -24.01 -11.14
CA LEU A 32 -2.14 -23.07 -12.24
C LEU A 32 -2.80 -23.82 -13.40
N ILE A 33 -4.13 -23.72 -13.49
CA ILE A 33 -4.87 -24.20 -14.65
C ILE A 33 -4.40 -23.31 -15.81
N PRO A 34 -3.85 -23.88 -16.89
CA PRO A 34 -3.46 -23.08 -18.02
C PRO A 34 -4.69 -22.35 -18.56
N PRO A 35 -4.61 -21.04 -18.81
CA PRO A 35 -5.76 -20.27 -19.27
C PRO A 35 -6.25 -20.85 -20.60
N THR A 36 -7.56 -20.97 -20.71
CA THR A 36 -8.25 -21.34 -21.95
C THR A 36 -7.99 -20.29 -23.03
N PRO A 37 -8.15 -20.61 -24.33
CA PRO A 37 -8.04 -19.62 -25.40
C PRO A 37 -8.95 -18.39 -25.20
N ALA A 38 -10.16 -18.59 -24.68
CA ALA A 38 -11.10 -17.51 -24.38
C ALA A 38 -10.60 -16.62 -23.24
N GLU A 39 -9.99 -17.19 -22.20
CA GLU A 39 -9.37 -16.41 -21.11
C GLU A 39 -8.15 -15.63 -21.60
N ILE A 40 -7.34 -16.20 -22.50
CA ILE A 40 -6.22 -15.49 -23.11
C ILE A 40 -6.71 -14.27 -23.88
N GLU A 41 -7.76 -14.43 -24.69
CA GLU A 41 -8.35 -13.34 -25.46
C GLU A 41 -8.96 -12.26 -24.56
N TYR A 42 -9.66 -12.68 -23.50
CA TYR A 42 -10.19 -11.77 -22.48
C TYR A 42 -9.08 -11.00 -21.75
N LEU A 43 -8.00 -11.66 -21.35
CA LEU A 43 -6.86 -11.03 -20.69
C LEU A 43 -6.11 -10.07 -21.62
N ASP A 44 -6.03 -10.38 -22.91
CA ASP A 44 -5.46 -9.50 -23.92
C ASP A 44 -6.32 -8.26 -24.15
N GLN A 45 -7.66 -8.44 -24.16
CA GLN A 45 -8.61 -7.33 -24.21
C GLN A 45 -8.53 -6.47 -22.95
N LEU A 46 -8.44 -7.08 -21.77
CA LEU A 46 -8.20 -6.39 -20.51
C LEU A 46 -6.90 -5.60 -20.55
N ARG A 47 -5.79 -6.18 -21.00
CA ARG A 47 -4.49 -5.49 -21.11
C ARG A 47 -4.55 -4.28 -22.04
N ARG A 48 -5.39 -4.32 -23.08
CA ARG A 48 -5.59 -3.19 -24.00
C ARG A 48 -6.47 -2.08 -23.43
N VAL A 49 -7.47 -2.43 -22.62
CA VAL A 49 -8.43 -1.48 -22.03
C VAL A 49 -7.90 -0.90 -20.71
N LEU A 50 -7.18 -1.70 -19.94
CA LEU A 50 -6.42 -1.23 -18.79
C LEU A 50 -5.19 -0.51 -19.34
N PRO A 51 -5.01 0.80 -19.11
CA PRO A 51 -3.80 1.48 -19.53
C PRO A 51 -2.61 0.71 -18.96
N GLY A 52 -1.76 0.19 -19.86
CA GLY A 52 -0.52 -0.45 -19.48
C GLY A 52 0.30 0.56 -18.67
N THR A 53 0.38 0.37 -17.36
CA THR A 53 1.21 1.18 -16.46
C THR A 53 2.71 0.93 -16.65
N GLY A 54 3.08 0.11 -17.64
CA GLY A 54 4.45 -0.17 -18.04
C GLY A 54 5.05 1.02 -18.76
N ASP A 55 5.28 2.11 -18.03
CA ASP A 55 6.29 3.08 -18.41
C ASP A 55 7.65 2.35 -18.33
N PRO A 56 8.33 2.11 -19.47
CA PRO A 56 9.57 1.33 -19.49
C PRO A 56 10.67 1.98 -18.63
N VAL A 57 10.52 3.26 -18.27
CA VAL A 57 11.36 3.95 -17.29
C VAL A 57 10.48 4.91 -16.48
N ALA A 58 9.62 4.38 -15.61
CA ALA A 58 8.80 5.17 -14.69
C ALA A 58 9.59 6.21 -13.85
N PHE A 59 10.89 5.98 -13.70
CA PHE A 59 11.89 6.85 -13.06
C PHE A 59 13.27 6.52 -13.62
N ASN A 60 14.14 7.52 -13.82
CA ASN A 60 15.45 7.35 -14.45
C ASN A 60 16.50 6.74 -13.51
N ASN A 61 16.33 6.87 -12.20
CA ASN A 61 17.22 6.34 -11.17
C ASN A 61 16.54 6.28 -9.79
N ASP A 62 17.17 5.58 -8.85
CA ASP A 62 16.65 5.37 -7.50
C ASP A 62 16.46 6.68 -6.71
N ALA A 63 17.27 7.72 -6.99
CA ALA A 63 17.12 9.01 -6.32
C ALA A 63 15.83 9.72 -6.77
N GLU A 64 15.48 9.60 -8.05
CA GLU A 64 14.22 10.09 -8.59
C GLU A 64 13.02 9.33 -8.02
N LEU A 65 13.13 8.00 -7.90
CA LEU A 65 12.14 7.18 -7.22
C LEU A 65 11.93 7.66 -5.77
N LEU A 66 13.02 7.92 -5.05
CA LEU A 66 12.95 8.38 -3.65
C LEU A 66 12.30 9.76 -3.53
N ALA A 67 12.63 10.69 -4.42
CA ALA A 67 12.09 12.05 -4.41
C ALA A 67 10.59 12.06 -4.76
N LYS A 68 10.21 11.45 -5.90
CA LYS A 68 8.81 11.35 -6.31
C LYS A 68 7.98 10.52 -5.33
N GLY A 69 8.55 9.43 -4.83
CA GLY A 69 7.88 8.56 -3.87
C GLY A 69 7.57 9.26 -2.55
N ARG A 70 8.50 10.05 -2.00
CA ARG A 70 8.23 10.86 -0.79
C ARG A 70 7.12 11.88 -1.01
N TYR A 71 7.08 12.51 -2.19
CA TYR A 71 5.99 13.43 -2.54
C TYR A 71 4.63 12.70 -2.57
N VAL A 72 4.56 11.52 -3.19
CA VAL A 72 3.34 10.70 -3.21
C VAL A 72 2.90 10.31 -1.79
N CYS A 73 3.83 9.90 -0.94
CA CYS A 73 3.54 9.61 0.47
C CYS A 73 2.95 10.82 1.20
N TYR A 74 3.55 12.00 1.02
CA TYR A 74 3.04 13.24 1.61
C TYR A 74 1.63 13.58 1.13
N MET A 75 1.35 13.45 -0.17
CA MET A 75 0.02 13.74 -0.73
C MET A 75 -1.05 12.81 -0.16
N ARG A 76 -0.73 11.54 0.06
CA ARG A 76 -1.64 10.60 0.73
C ARG A 76 -1.86 10.98 2.19
N ASP A 77 -0.79 11.16 2.96
CA ASP A 77 -0.87 11.27 4.42
C ASP A 77 -1.37 12.64 4.90
N ALA A 78 -1.00 13.72 4.19
CA ALA A 78 -1.34 15.08 4.59
C ALA A 78 -2.59 15.62 3.89
N ASN A 79 -2.84 15.19 2.65
CA ASN A 79 -3.88 15.75 1.80
C ASN A 79 -4.98 14.75 1.43
N GLU A 80 -4.85 13.47 1.82
CA GLU A 80 -5.77 12.38 1.44
C GLU A 80 -5.90 12.21 -0.09
N LEU A 81 -4.86 12.61 -0.83
CA LEU A 81 -4.84 12.61 -2.29
C LEU A 81 -3.99 11.46 -2.81
N VAL A 82 -4.59 10.63 -3.69
CA VAL A 82 -3.94 9.48 -4.31
C VAL A 82 -4.23 9.43 -5.82
N GLY A 83 -3.33 8.80 -6.57
CA GLY A 83 -3.48 8.60 -8.01
C GLY A 83 -2.75 9.61 -8.88
N TYR A 84 -2.76 9.34 -10.19
CA TYR A 84 -2.01 10.13 -11.18
C TYR A 84 -2.51 11.57 -11.26
N GLU A 85 -3.82 11.81 -11.27
CA GLU A 85 -4.39 13.17 -11.36
C GLU A 85 -4.01 14.06 -10.16
N ALA A 86 -3.77 13.46 -8.99
CA ALA A 86 -3.38 14.18 -7.79
C ALA A 86 -1.87 14.50 -7.73
N THR A 87 -1.04 13.61 -8.28
CA THR A 87 0.41 13.62 -8.04
C THR A 87 1.23 13.85 -9.30
N LEU A 88 0.64 13.61 -10.48
CA LEU A 88 1.31 13.53 -11.78
C LEU A 88 2.48 12.55 -11.81
N VAL A 89 2.47 11.61 -10.86
CA VAL A 89 3.49 10.56 -10.72
C VAL A 89 2.90 9.25 -11.25
N SER A 90 3.70 8.52 -12.01
CA SER A 90 3.29 7.24 -12.60
C SER A 90 2.87 6.24 -11.53
N ALA A 91 1.93 5.36 -11.89
CA ALA A 91 1.41 4.33 -10.98
C ALA A 91 2.52 3.41 -10.43
N ALA A 92 3.55 3.13 -11.23
CA ALA A 92 4.68 2.32 -10.81
C ALA A 92 5.47 2.98 -9.67
N VAL A 93 5.81 4.27 -9.78
CA VAL A 93 6.49 5.02 -8.72
C VAL A 93 5.61 5.10 -7.46
N ALA A 94 4.32 5.37 -7.62
CA ALA A 94 3.38 5.43 -6.50
C ALA A 94 3.27 4.09 -5.76
N GLN A 95 3.16 2.97 -6.48
CA GLN A 95 3.12 1.64 -5.89
C GLN A 95 4.42 1.32 -5.12
N LEU A 96 5.57 1.58 -5.72
CA LEU A 96 6.86 1.37 -5.06
C LEU A 96 6.99 2.23 -3.80
N ALA A 97 6.53 3.48 -3.84
CA ALA A 97 6.52 4.36 -2.67
C ALA A 97 5.66 3.81 -1.52
N PHE A 98 4.44 3.36 -1.82
CA PHE A 98 3.55 2.78 -0.82
C PHE A 98 4.05 1.47 -0.23
N ILE A 99 4.80 0.67 -0.99
CA ILE A 99 5.38 -0.59 -0.50
C ILE A 99 6.63 -0.32 0.35
N TYR A 100 7.54 0.55 -0.11
CA TYR A 100 8.89 0.65 0.45
C TYR A 100 9.16 1.91 1.28
N LEU A 101 8.45 3.02 1.02
CA LEU A 101 8.73 4.32 1.64
C LEU A 101 7.71 4.70 2.71
N CYS A 102 6.44 4.39 2.49
CA CYS A 102 5.34 4.71 3.41
C CYS A 102 4.30 3.59 3.49
N PRO A 103 4.69 2.40 3.98
CA PRO A 103 3.73 1.32 4.26
C PRO A 103 2.74 1.76 5.35
N ASN A 104 1.48 1.33 5.21
CA ASN A 104 0.44 1.51 6.22
C ASN A 104 0.65 0.61 7.43
#